data_AF-A0A7Y8INB2-F1
#
_entry.id   AF-A0A7Y8INB2-F1
#
_cell.length_a   1.000
_cell.length_b   1.000
_cell.length_c   1.000
_cell.angle_alpha   90.00
_cell.angle_beta   90.00
_cell.angle_gamma   90.00
#
_symmetry.space_group_name_H-M   'P 1'
#
loop_
_entity.id
_entity.type
_entity.pdbx_description
1 polymer ?
#
loop_
_entity_poly.entity_id
_entity_poly.type
_entity_poly.pdbx_seq_one_letter_code
_entity_poly.pdbx_strand_id
1 'polypeptide(L)'
;MSAVTLHDLNQRYIRLADRCRSQWTFYQLLQGVFKHLKNSPCPVEIDYPALFTELRSLSDELSDSTVASGSKALNQLAQKVDGLAKRLLEADAAIPPSLLRRFFDRLRHQDEKVVLAIIKFYLESAQRTPDLFDKLDILFTRLAELPGSDGRSIVRQPHEIERLVKPILELHRPPSTPREEVEILARAVAEIKAEVLAASTFTELVDGGALDRFRSLKRRLGEAILDPALLPVLVDTTITVKNRFRELLEEEESRLLEDTNRVRELEQQLSAHPELVTPELRELLETFMAASHRLDAARREDNLRGTDVLSLRRALNRILELFDATQSFPPPFQLSPTIPEGEPEASATATEPSRQPALPLLAQLPPDPLLHDYLSKIIFALELAGADRSSEEAVQAKELATLRLEPAEVDACRALAAGTVDLGSLVGQRHLLLFQAAALRVRMDEEAKEIDRLQRRGSEKLAEVLERATQSLQRASEMDRRFLWFIEDALYRGDTDQLEPLYRSRFRLLRAYSGLWLIHNARGGISPF
;
A
#
# COMPACT_ATOMS: atom_id res chain seq x y z
N MET A 1 -43.78 15.63 -39.56
CA MET A 1 -43.74 14.41 -38.71
C MET A 1 -42.97 13.36 -39.49
N SER A 2 -41.73 13.02 -39.12
CA SER A 2 -40.98 11.98 -39.85
C SER A 2 -41.56 10.61 -39.49
N ALA A 3 -41.83 9.78 -40.50
CA ALA A 3 -42.24 8.40 -40.28
C ALA A 3 -41.12 7.66 -39.54
N VAL A 4 -41.39 7.16 -38.33
CA VAL A 4 -40.46 6.30 -37.59
C VAL A 4 -40.26 5.03 -38.40
N THR A 5 -39.01 4.73 -38.77
CA THR A 5 -38.70 3.55 -39.57
C THR A 5 -38.45 2.34 -38.66
N LEU A 6 -38.51 1.13 -39.23
CA LEU A 6 -38.09 -0.10 -38.52
C LEU A 6 -36.63 -0.02 -38.06
N HIS A 7 -35.78 0.65 -38.85
CA HIS A 7 -34.40 0.92 -38.48
C HIS A 7 -34.30 1.80 -37.22
N ASP A 8 -35.12 2.84 -37.11
CA ASP A 8 -35.16 3.71 -35.92
C ASP A 8 -35.62 2.95 -34.67
N LEU A 9 -36.56 2.02 -34.81
CA LEU A 9 -37.01 1.16 -33.71
C LEU A 9 -35.91 0.22 -33.25
N ASN A 10 -35.19 -0.42 -34.17
CA ASN A 10 -34.06 -1.28 -33.84
C ASN A 10 -32.93 -0.49 -33.14
N GLN A 11 -32.65 0.74 -33.58
CA GLN A 11 -31.69 1.61 -32.90
C GLN A 11 -32.15 1.98 -31.48
N ARG A 12 -33.44 2.26 -31.28
CA ARG A 12 -34.00 2.52 -29.94
C ARG A 12 -33.92 1.29 -29.04
N TYR A 13 -34.19 0.11 -29.58
CA TYR A 13 -34.04 -1.17 -28.88
C TYR A 13 -32.60 -1.39 -28.42
N ILE A 14 -31.62 -1.22 -29.31
CA ILE A 14 -30.18 -1.37 -29.00
C ILE A 14 -29.77 -0.43 -27.87
N ARG A 15 -30.19 0.84 -27.94
CA ARG A 15 -29.93 1.81 -26.88
C ARG A 15 -30.55 1.38 -25.57
N LEU A 16 -31.82 0.98 -25.57
CA LEU A 16 -32.53 0.52 -24.37
C LEU A 16 -31.84 -0.71 -23.75
N ALA A 17 -31.38 -1.65 -24.57
CA ALA A 17 -30.62 -2.81 -24.12
C ALA A 17 -29.27 -2.43 -23.47
N ASP A 18 -28.54 -1.46 -24.05
CA ASP A 18 -27.29 -0.95 -23.48
C ASP A 18 -27.54 -0.23 -22.14
N ARG A 19 -28.63 0.54 -22.03
CA ARG A 19 -29.07 1.17 -20.77
C ARG A 19 -29.35 0.13 -19.69
N CYS A 20 -30.12 -0.91 -20.01
CA CYS A 20 -30.41 -2.01 -19.08
C CYS A 20 -29.15 -2.69 -18.56
N ARG A 21 -28.15 -2.94 -19.44
CA ARG A 21 -26.86 -3.51 -19.02
C ARG A 21 -26.10 -2.56 -18.09
N SER A 22 -26.06 -1.27 -18.42
CA SER A 22 -25.40 -0.25 -17.60
C SER A 22 -26.04 -0.14 -16.21
N GLN A 23 -27.38 -0.16 -16.14
CA GLN A 23 -28.13 -0.19 -14.88
C GLN A 23 -27.87 -1.46 -14.07
N TRP A 24 -27.78 -2.62 -14.72
CA TRP A 24 -27.48 -3.89 -14.05
C TRP A 24 -26.08 -3.88 -13.43
N THR A 25 -25.07 -3.43 -14.19
CA THR A 25 -23.71 -3.27 -13.66
C THR A 25 -23.67 -2.28 -12.49
N PHE A 26 -24.40 -1.17 -12.60
CA PHE A 26 -24.52 -0.20 -11.50
C PHE A 26 -25.20 -0.81 -10.26
N TYR A 27 -26.23 -1.62 -10.46
CA TYR A 27 -26.89 -2.33 -9.37
C TYR A 27 -25.94 -3.28 -8.63
N GLN A 28 -25.11 -4.03 -9.37
CA GLN A 28 -24.08 -4.89 -8.78
C GLN A 28 -23.04 -4.09 -7.99
N LEU A 29 -22.64 -2.91 -8.49
CA LEU A 29 -21.79 -1.97 -7.75
C LEU A 29 -22.43 -1.57 -6.43
N LEU A 30 -23.70 -1.14 -6.43
CA LEU A 30 -24.40 -0.75 -5.20
C LEU A 30 -24.44 -1.90 -4.19
N GLN A 31 -24.78 -3.12 -4.65
CA GLN A 31 -24.77 -4.30 -3.78
C GLN A 31 -23.39 -4.54 -3.16
N GLY A 32 -22.31 -4.39 -3.94
CA GLY A 32 -20.94 -4.50 -3.46
C GLY A 32 -20.60 -3.44 -2.41
N VAL A 33 -20.88 -2.16 -2.68
CA VAL A 33 -20.59 -1.06 -1.75
C VAL A 33 -21.36 -1.22 -0.44
N PHE A 34 -22.66 -1.50 -0.50
CA PHE A 34 -23.49 -1.67 0.70
C PHE A 34 -23.04 -2.87 1.54
N LYS A 35 -22.75 -4.00 0.91
CA LYS A 35 -22.30 -5.23 1.57
C LYS A 35 -20.92 -5.06 2.24
N HIS A 36 -19.94 -4.50 1.54
CA HIS A 36 -18.54 -4.52 1.98
C HIS A 36 -18.09 -3.28 2.74
N LEU A 37 -18.78 -2.15 2.59
CA LEU A 37 -18.39 -0.89 3.25
C LEU A 37 -19.43 -0.35 4.22
N LYS A 38 -20.72 -0.64 4.01
CA LYS A 38 -21.78 -0.23 4.96
C LYS A 38 -22.26 -1.35 5.88
N ASN A 39 -21.84 -2.60 5.66
CA ASN A 39 -22.33 -3.77 6.41
C ASN A 39 -23.87 -3.84 6.48
N SER A 40 -24.53 -3.43 5.40
CA SER A 40 -25.99 -3.31 5.31
C SER A 40 -26.47 -3.86 3.97
N PRO A 41 -27.67 -4.46 3.86
CA PRO A 41 -28.21 -4.86 2.56
C PRO A 41 -28.42 -3.64 1.66
N CYS A 42 -28.35 -3.85 0.35
CA CYS A 42 -28.73 -2.81 -0.61
C CYS A 42 -30.22 -2.46 -0.41
N PRO A 43 -30.57 -1.17 -0.27
CA PRO A 43 -31.95 -0.76 0.02
C PRO A 43 -32.92 -1.01 -1.15
N VAL A 44 -32.40 -1.43 -2.31
CA VAL A 44 -33.19 -1.65 -3.52
C VAL A 44 -33.03 -3.09 -3.97
N GLU A 45 -34.16 -3.73 -4.23
CA GLU A 45 -34.24 -5.04 -4.86
C GLU A 45 -34.87 -4.91 -6.25
N ILE A 46 -34.15 -5.42 -7.26
CA ILE A 46 -34.53 -5.37 -8.67
C ILE A 46 -34.28 -6.73 -9.31
N ASP A 47 -35.30 -7.31 -9.91
CA ASP A 47 -35.22 -8.54 -10.70
C ASP A 47 -34.78 -8.23 -12.14
N TYR A 48 -33.46 -8.10 -12.33
CA TYR A 48 -32.87 -7.97 -13.66
C TYR A 48 -33.06 -9.19 -14.56
N PRO A 49 -33.02 -10.45 -14.06
CA PRO A 49 -33.37 -11.62 -14.87
C PRO A 49 -34.73 -11.53 -15.56
N ALA A 50 -35.77 -11.10 -14.85
CA ALA A 50 -37.08 -10.85 -15.44
C ALA A 50 -37.02 -9.73 -16.49
N LEU A 51 -36.35 -8.61 -16.19
CA LEU A 51 -36.18 -7.49 -17.13
C LEU A 51 -35.45 -7.91 -18.43
N PHE A 52 -34.41 -8.74 -18.33
CA PHE A 52 -33.71 -9.25 -19.50
C PHE A 52 -34.55 -10.24 -20.31
N THR A 53 -35.45 -10.96 -19.65
CA THR A 53 -36.41 -11.85 -20.34
C THR A 53 -37.42 -11.03 -21.15
N GLU A 54 -37.98 -9.97 -20.56
CA GLU A 54 -38.85 -9.00 -21.25
C GLU A 54 -38.13 -8.31 -22.43
N LEU A 55 -36.84 -8.00 -22.26
CA LEU A 55 -36.04 -7.38 -23.31
C LEU A 55 -35.74 -8.35 -24.48
N ARG A 56 -35.65 -9.66 -24.21
CA ARG A 56 -35.53 -10.69 -25.26
C ARG A 56 -36.86 -10.87 -26.00
N SER A 57 -37.97 -11.00 -25.28
CA SER A 57 -39.28 -11.15 -25.92
C SER A 57 -39.62 -9.94 -26.81
N LEU A 58 -39.23 -8.74 -26.39
CA LEU A 58 -39.39 -7.54 -27.21
C LEU A 58 -38.58 -7.58 -28.51
N SER A 59 -37.40 -8.21 -28.51
CA SER A 59 -36.60 -8.40 -29.73
C SER A 59 -37.32 -9.29 -30.75
N ASP A 60 -37.94 -10.36 -30.25
CA ASP A 60 -38.70 -11.31 -31.07
C ASP A 60 -39.97 -10.61 -31.62
N GLU A 61 -40.70 -9.88 -30.77
CA GLU A 61 -41.87 -9.09 -31.16
C GLU A 61 -41.52 -7.99 -32.18
N LEU A 62 -40.37 -7.33 -32.09
CA LEU A 62 -39.95 -6.30 -33.05
C LEU A 62 -39.67 -6.88 -34.45
N SER A 63 -39.41 -8.18 -34.56
CA SER A 63 -39.18 -8.86 -35.83
C SER A 63 -40.49 -9.13 -36.59
N ASP A 64 -41.59 -9.37 -35.85
CA ASP A 64 -42.88 -9.80 -36.41
C ASP A 64 -44.00 -8.74 -36.30
N SER A 65 -43.78 -7.63 -35.59
CA SER A 65 -44.82 -6.63 -35.29
C SER A 65 -44.82 -5.40 -36.20
N THR A 66 -45.96 -4.69 -36.20
CA THR A 66 -46.08 -3.39 -36.88
C THR A 66 -45.27 -2.32 -36.13
N VAL A 67 -44.73 -1.34 -36.86
CA VAL A 67 -43.95 -0.21 -36.32
C VAL A 67 -44.66 0.49 -35.15
N ALA A 68 -45.99 0.65 -35.22
CA ALA A 68 -46.76 1.28 -34.15
C ALA A 68 -46.83 0.42 -32.86
N SER A 69 -47.00 -0.89 -33.00
CA SER A 69 -47.04 -1.82 -31.87
C SER A 69 -45.67 -1.95 -31.21
N GLY A 70 -44.62 -2.16 -32.00
CA GLY A 70 -43.24 -2.22 -31.51
C GLY A 70 -42.81 -0.92 -30.83
N SER A 71 -43.19 0.25 -31.37
CA SER A 71 -42.93 1.52 -30.70
C SER A 71 -43.64 1.66 -29.34
N LYS A 72 -44.87 1.14 -29.20
CA LYS A 72 -45.62 1.21 -27.94
C LYS A 72 -44.98 0.32 -26.88
N ALA A 73 -44.62 -0.91 -27.24
CA ALA A 73 -43.95 -1.85 -26.34
C ALA A 73 -42.57 -1.34 -25.89
N LEU A 74 -41.77 -0.78 -26.82
CA LEU A 74 -40.50 -0.12 -26.50
C LEU A 74 -40.67 1.04 -25.51
N ASN A 75 -41.69 1.88 -25.70
CA ASN A 75 -41.94 3.02 -24.80
C ASN A 75 -42.34 2.56 -23.39
N GLN A 76 -43.13 1.49 -23.27
CA GLN A 76 -43.51 0.91 -21.98
C GLN A 76 -42.30 0.35 -21.23
N LEU A 77 -41.44 -0.41 -21.92
CA LEU A 77 -40.21 -0.93 -21.33
C LEU A 77 -39.24 0.20 -20.95
N ALA A 78 -39.11 1.23 -21.80
CA ALA A 78 -38.30 2.40 -21.50
C ALA A 78 -38.76 3.12 -20.22
N GLN A 79 -40.06 3.33 -20.04
CA GLN A 79 -40.61 3.93 -18.81
C GLN A 79 -40.30 3.09 -17.56
N LYS A 80 -40.38 1.76 -17.67
CA LYS A 80 -40.00 0.85 -16.58
C LYS A 80 -38.52 0.99 -16.23
N VAL A 81 -37.65 1.00 -17.24
CA VAL A 81 -36.20 1.18 -17.09
C VAL A 81 -35.85 2.55 -16.48
N ASP A 82 -36.57 3.61 -16.84
CA ASP A 82 -36.41 4.94 -16.23
C ASP A 82 -36.83 4.95 -14.75
N GLY A 83 -37.90 4.21 -14.40
CA GLY A 83 -38.33 4.03 -13.02
C GLY A 83 -37.30 3.28 -12.17
N LEU A 84 -36.66 2.25 -12.73
CA LEU A 84 -35.56 1.53 -12.08
C LEU A 84 -34.34 2.42 -11.88
N ALA A 85 -33.98 3.24 -12.87
CA ALA A 85 -32.88 4.20 -12.77
C ALA A 85 -33.06 5.15 -11.57
N LYS A 86 -34.27 5.69 -11.38
CA LYS A 86 -34.58 6.60 -10.27
C LYS A 86 -34.37 5.92 -8.91
N ARG A 87 -34.86 4.69 -8.74
CA ARG A 87 -34.66 3.91 -7.51
C ARG A 87 -33.17 3.66 -7.22
N LEU A 88 -32.38 3.38 -8.25
CA LEU A 88 -30.93 3.21 -8.11
C LEU A 88 -30.23 4.51 -7.70
N LEU A 89 -30.62 5.66 -8.28
CA LEU A 89 -30.09 6.96 -7.90
C LEU A 89 -30.47 7.37 -6.47
N GLU A 90 -31.69 7.04 -6.03
CA GLU A 90 -32.12 7.24 -4.63
C GLU A 90 -31.25 6.45 -3.65
N ALA A 91 -30.88 5.21 -4.00
CA ALA A 91 -29.95 4.42 -3.19
C ALA A 91 -28.51 4.97 -3.23
N ASP A 92 -28.06 5.44 -4.40
CA ASP A 92 -26.74 6.04 -4.59
C ASP A 92 -26.56 7.35 -3.83
N ALA A 93 -27.63 8.10 -3.56
CA ALA A 93 -27.59 9.32 -2.75
C ALA A 93 -27.02 9.08 -1.34
N ALA A 94 -27.12 7.85 -0.82
CA ALA A 94 -26.53 7.48 0.45
C ALA A 94 -25.03 7.15 0.37
N ILE A 95 -24.43 7.09 -0.83
CA ILE A 95 -23.02 6.76 -1.07
C ILE A 95 -22.26 8.05 -1.38
N PRO A 96 -21.40 8.53 -0.47
CA PRO A 96 -20.56 9.69 -0.76
C PRO A 96 -19.39 9.30 -1.70
N PRO A 97 -18.79 10.26 -2.44
CA PRO A 97 -17.68 10.00 -3.36
C PRO A 97 -16.47 9.36 -2.68
N SER A 98 -16.22 9.70 -1.41
CA SER A 98 -15.15 9.09 -0.60
C SER A 98 -15.36 7.59 -0.39
N LEU A 99 -16.59 7.14 -0.20
CA LEU A 99 -16.92 5.73 -0.04
C LEU A 99 -16.75 4.97 -1.35
N LEU A 100 -17.16 5.60 -2.46
CA LEU A 100 -16.94 5.05 -3.80
C LEU A 100 -15.45 4.91 -4.11
N ARG A 101 -14.64 5.92 -3.77
CA ARG A 101 -13.18 5.87 -3.92
C ARG A 101 -12.58 4.69 -3.18
N ARG A 102 -12.91 4.52 -1.89
CA ARG A 102 -12.47 3.40 -1.04
C ARG A 102 -12.88 2.04 -1.60
N PHE A 103 -14.07 1.95 -2.19
CA PHE A 103 -14.51 0.72 -2.84
C PHE A 103 -13.58 0.33 -3.99
N PHE A 104 -13.28 1.28 -4.89
CA PHE A 104 -12.39 1.03 -6.02
C PHE A 104 -10.92 0.84 -5.60
N ASP A 105 -10.45 1.47 -4.52
CA ASP A 105 -9.10 1.23 -3.97
C ASP A 105 -8.91 -0.22 -3.51
N ARG A 106 -9.97 -0.90 -3.07
CA ARG A 106 -9.92 -2.31 -2.66
C ARG A 106 -9.94 -3.30 -3.84
N LEU A 107 -10.26 -2.84 -5.05
CA LEU A 107 -10.33 -3.69 -6.24
C LEU A 107 -8.95 -3.77 -6.92
N ARG A 108 -8.30 -4.94 -6.83
CA ARG A 108 -6.97 -5.21 -7.44
C ARG A 108 -6.99 -5.21 -8.97
N HIS A 109 -8.10 -5.61 -9.57
CA HIS A 109 -8.29 -5.62 -11.02
C HIS A 109 -9.64 -4.97 -11.35
N GLN A 110 -9.61 -4.00 -12.26
CA GLN A 110 -10.79 -3.26 -12.68
C GLN A 110 -11.02 -3.52 -14.16
N ASP A 111 -12.16 -4.11 -14.51
CA ASP A 111 -12.55 -4.29 -15.90
C ASP A 111 -13.01 -2.94 -16.47
N GLU A 112 -12.34 -2.48 -17.52
CA GLU A 112 -12.68 -1.25 -18.25
C GLU A 112 -14.16 -1.19 -18.63
N LYS A 113 -14.74 -2.33 -19.04
CA LYS A 113 -16.14 -2.41 -19.47
C LYS A 113 -17.09 -2.14 -18.32
N VAL A 114 -16.74 -2.58 -17.10
CA VAL A 114 -17.52 -2.34 -15.89
C VAL A 114 -17.49 -0.85 -15.53
N VAL A 115 -16.30 -0.24 -15.55
CA VAL A 115 -16.16 1.20 -15.26
C VAL A 115 -16.91 2.05 -16.30
N LEU A 116 -16.79 1.72 -17.59
CA LEU A 116 -17.53 2.40 -18.66
C LEU A 116 -19.05 2.27 -18.50
N ALA A 117 -19.56 1.09 -18.13
CA ALA A 117 -20.98 0.89 -17.89
C ALA A 117 -21.51 1.75 -16.72
N ILE A 118 -20.70 1.91 -15.66
CA ILE A 118 -21.03 2.78 -14.53
C ILE A 118 -21.01 4.26 -14.95
N ILE A 119 -20.01 4.69 -15.72
CA ILE A 119 -19.93 6.06 -16.27
C ILE A 119 -21.16 6.36 -17.12
N LYS A 120 -21.53 5.45 -18.03
CA LYS A 120 -22.74 5.58 -18.86
C LYS A 120 -23.98 5.79 -18.00
N PHE A 121 -24.17 4.97 -16.95
CA PHE A 121 -25.31 5.12 -16.05
C PHE A 121 -25.38 6.52 -15.41
N TYR A 122 -24.27 7.06 -14.91
CA TYR A 122 -24.24 8.40 -14.33
C TYR A 122 -24.48 9.51 -15.37
N LEU A 123 -23.94 9.36 -16.57
CA LEU A 123 -24.10 10.37 -17.63
C LEU A 123 -25.54 10.44 -18.15
N GLU A 124 -26.27 9.32 -18.13
CA GLU A 124 -27.70 9.23 -18.46
C GLU A 124 -28.62 9.89 -17.41
N SER A 125 -28.12 10.17 -16.21
CA SER A 125 -28.88 10.88 -15.18
C SER A 125 -29.20 12.31 -15.60
N ALA A 126 -30.46 12.70 -15.47
CA ALA A 126 -30.89 14.08 -15.67
C ALA A 126 -30.43 15.02 -14.55
N GLN A 127 -30.10 14.49 -13.37
CA GLN A 127 -29.67 15.28 -12.21
C GLN A 127 -28.17 15.52 -12.29
N ARG A 128 -27.78 16.79 -12.44
CA ARG A 128 -26.37 17.23 -12.47
C ARG A 128 -26.03 17.85 -11.13
N THR A 129 -25.52 17.03 -10.21
CA THR A 129 -25.12 17.46 -8.87
C THR A 129 -23.59 17.52 -8.75
N PRO A 130 -23.03 18.37 -7.87
CA PRO A 130 -21.60 18.36 -7.58
C PRO A 130 -21.08 16.97 -7.15
N ASP A 131 -21.88 16.25 -6.36
CA ASP A 131 -21.60 14.89 -5.91
C ASP A 131 -21.42 13.90 -7.08
N LEU A 132 -22.27 14.02 -8.11
CA LEU A 132 -22.18 13.21 -9.32
C LEU A 132 -20.90 13.51 -10.11
N PHE A 133 -20.49 14.77 -10.22
CA PHE A 133 -19.23 15.11 -10.90
C PHE A 133 -18.01 14.59 -10.14
N ASP A 134 -18.03 14.62 -8.81
CA ASP A 134 -16.95 14.03 -7.99
C ASP A 134 -16.88 12.50 -8.18
N LYS A 135 -18.02 11.82 -8.32
CA LYS A 135 -18.08 10.38 -8.63
C LYS A 135 -17.58 10.09 -10.06
N LEU A 136 -17.95 10.92 -11.04
CA LEU A 136 -17.44 10.82 -12.40
C LEU A 136 -15.93 11.07 -12.48
N ASP A 137 -15.40 12.07 -11.76
CA ASP A 137 -13.95 12.32 -11.65
C ASP A 137 -13.21 11.06 -11.17
N ILE A 138 -13.73 10.38 -10.14
CA ILE A 138 -13.18 9.12 -9.66
C ILE A 138 -13.20 8.04 -10.75
N LEU A 139 -14.34 7.86 -11.43
CA LEU A 139 -14.50 6.81 -12.44
C LEU A 139 -13.65 7.05 -13.69
N PHE A 140 -13.56 8.28 -14.17
CA PHE A 140 -12.67 8.64 -15.28
C PHE A 140 -11.21 8.47 -14.88
N THR A 141 -10.85 8.83 -13.65
CA THR A 141 -9.51 8.57 -13.10
C THR A 141 -9.19 7.07 -13.11
N ARG A 142 -10.15 6.22 -12.70
CA ARG A 142 -9.99 4.76 -12.73
C ARG A 142 -9.89 4.19 -14.13
N LEU A 143 -10.69 4.70 -15.06
CA LEU A 143 -10.66 4.26 -16.45
C LEU A 143 -9.29 4.53 -17.09
N ALA A 144 -8.68 5.66 -16.77
CA ALA A 144 -7.36 6.05 -17.27
C ALA A 144 -6.19 5.44 -16.49
N GLU A 145 -6.44 4.72 -15.42
CA GLU A 145 -5.43 4.12 -14.56
C GLU A 145 -5.11 2.69 -15.02
N LEU A 146 -3.83 2.39 -15.17
CA LEU A 146 -3.29 1.05 -15.35
C LEU A 146 -2.50 0.64 -14.09
N PRO A 147 -2.61 -0.62 -13.65
CA PRO A 147 -1.78 -1.11 -12.55
C PRO A 147 -0.31 -1.14 -12.99
N GLY A 148 0.56 -0.41 -12.28
CA GLY A 148 2.01 -0.47 -12.47
C GLY A 148 2.66 -1.56 -11.62
N SER A 149 3.88 -1.96 -11.99
CA SER A 149 4.67 -2.99 -11.29
C SER A 149 5.02 -2.61 -9.85
N ASP A 150 5.24 -1.32 -9.58
CA ASP A 150 5.80 -0.83 -8.32
C ASP A 150 4.70 -0.31 -7.37
N GLY A 151 3.47 -0.79 -7.54
CA GLY A 151 2.29 -0.26 -6.85
C GLY A 151 1.83 1.11 -7.34
N ARG A 152 2.65 1.85 -8.12
CA ARG A 152 2.30 3.13 -8.76
C ARG A 152 1.27 2.94 -9.87
N SER A 153 0.51 3.99 -10.13
CA SER A 153 -0.54 4.00 -11.15
C SER A 153 0.01 4.56 -12.45
N ILE A 154 -0.04 3.80 -13.54
CA ILE A 154 0.37 4.30 -14.85
C ILE A 154 -0.83 4.98 -15.51
N VAL A 155 -0.63 6.18 -16.05
CA VAL A 155 -1.65 6.87 -16.85
C VAL A 155 -1.69 6.24 -18.23
N ARG A 156 -2.87 5.85 -18.70
CA ARG A 156 -3.09 5.49 -20.10
C ARG A 156 -2.67 6.61 -21.03
N GLN A 157 -2.25 6.25 -22.24
CA GLN A 157 -1.89 7.29 -23.20
C GLN A 157 -3.14 8.14 -23.54
N PRO A 158 -3.00 9.47 -23.79
CA PRO A 158 -4.14 10.35 -24.02
C PRO A 158 -5.09 9.86 -25.12
N HIS A 159 -4.55 9.28 -26.18
CA HIS A 159 -5.32 8.74 -27.30
C HIS A 159 -6.14 7.49 -26.91
N GLU A 160 -5.69 6.69 -25.94
CA GLU A 160 -6.44 5.55 -25.42
C GLU A 160 -7.62 6.01 -24.58
N ILE A 161 -7.40 7.02 -23.74
CA ILE A 161 -8.46 7.66 -22.93
C ILE A 161 -9.49 8.28 -23.87
N GLU A 162 -9.05 9.02 -24.89
CA GLU A 162 -9.94 9.61 -25.91
C GLU A 162 -10.76 8.52 -26.60
N ARG A 163 -10.13 7.41 -27.04
CA ARG A 163 -10.83 6.27 -27.67
C ARG A 163 -11.93 5.69 -26.78
N LEU A 164 -11.72 5.62 -25.47
CA LEU A 164 -12.67 5.06 -24.51
C LEU A 164 -13.81 6.04 -24.19
N VAL A 165 -13.49 7.33 -24.06
CA VAL A 165 -14.43 8.33 -23.53
C VAL A 165 -15.22 9.04 -24.63
N LYS A 166 -14.60 9.32 -25.78
CA LYS A 166 -15.23 10.04 -26.89
C LYS A 166 -16.58 9.44 -27.34
N PRO A 167 -16.71 8.11 -27.54
CA PRO A 167 -17.99 7.52 -27.93
C PRO A 167 -19.11 7.78 -26.91
N ILE A 168 -18.76 7.85 -25.62
CA ILE A 168 -19.74 8.08 -24.55
C ILE A 168 -20.10 9.56 -24.48
N LEU A 169 -19.13 10.47 -24.60
CA LEU A 169 -19.39 11.91 -24.57
C LEU A 169 -20.20 12.38 -25.79
N GLU A 170 -19.92 11.84 -26.99
CA GLU A 170 -20.68 12.16 -28.21
C GLU A 170 -22.17 11.84 -28.08
N LEU A 171 -22.51 10.77 -27.35
CA LEU A 171 -23.90 10.39 -27.06
C LEU A 171 -24.61 11.37 -26.11
N HIS A 172 -23.86 12.01 -25.22
CA HIS A 172 -24.40 12.87 -24.17
C HIS A 172 -24.33 14.37 -24.48
N ARG A 173 -23.57 14.77 -25.51
CA ARG A 173 -23.38 16.17 -25.95
C ARG A 173 -23.09 17.10 -24.75
N PRO A 174 -21.89 17.01 -24.13
CA PRO A 174 -21.53 17.94 -23.06
C PRO A 174 -21.67 19.40 -23.54
N PRO A 175 -21.96 20.35 -22.63
CA PRO A 175 -22.01 21.75 -23.00
C PRO A 175 -20.68 22.15 -23.66
N SER A 176 -20.75 22.86 -24.78
CA SER A 176 -19.54 23.37 -25.44
C SER A 176 -18.95 24.50 -24.59
N THR A 177 -17.92 24.19 -23.82
CA THR A 177 -17.07 25.20 -23.20
C THR A 177 -16.32 25.95 -24.32
N PRO A 178 -16.27 27.30 -24.31
CA PRO A 178 -15.49 28.06 -25.27
C PRO A 178 -14.04 27.59 -25.29
N ARG A 179 -13.48 27.44 -26.50
CA ARG A 179 -12.11 26.92 -26.67
C ARG A 179 -11.07 27.71 -25.87
N GLU A 180 -11.20 29.04 -25.83
CA GLU A 180 -10.33 29.90 -25.04
C GLU A 180 -10.38 29.58 -23.55
N GLU A 181 -11.57 29.30 -23.01
CA GLU A 181 -11.75 28.92 -21.61
C GLU A 181 -11.13 27.54 -21.32
N VAL A 182 -11.31 26.57 -22.22
CA VAL A 182 -10.66 25.26 -22.12
C VAL A 182 -9.13 25.39 -22.11
N GLU A 183 -8.56 26.24 -22.98
CA GLU A 183 -7.12 26.47 -23.04
C GLU A 183 -6.59 27.14 -21.76
N ILE A 184 -7.33 28.11 -21.18
CA ILE A 184 -6.98 28.74 -19.89
C ILE A 184 -7.01 27.71 -18.76
N LEU A 185 -8.07 26.90 -18.69
CA LEU A 185 -8.22 25.88 -17.66
C LEU A 185 -7.14 24.79 -17.78
N ALA A 186 -6.83 24.34 -19.00
CA ALA A 186 -5.78 23.36 -19.23
C ALA A 186 -4.40 23.87 -18.80
N ARG A 187 -4.10 25.16 -19.07
CA ARG A 187 -2.87 25.81 -18.59
C ARG A 187 -2.81 25.87 -17.06
N ALA A 188 -3.89 26.30 -16.41
CA ALA A 188 -3.97 26.34 -14.96
C ALA A 188 -3.76 24.95 -14.32
N VAL A 189 -4.31 23.90 -14.93
CA VAL A 189 -4.10 22.50 -14.50
C VAL A 189 -2.63 22.10 -14.68
N ALA A 190 -2.00 22.47 -15.80
CA ALA A 190 -0.60 22.18 -16.07
C ALA A 190 0.37 22.91 -15.12
N GLU A 191 0.08 24.15 -14.75
CA GLU A 191 0.84 24.92 -13.76
C GLU A 191 0.79 24.23 -12.38
N ILE A 192 -0.40 23.85 -11.93
CA ILE A 192 -0.57 23.08 -10.69
C ILE A 192 0.17 21.74 -10.75
N LYS A 193 0.12 21.05 -11.89
CA LYS A 193 0.86 19.79 -12.10
C LYS A 193 2.36 20.01 -11.94
N ALA A 194 2.90 21.07 -12.53
CA ALA A 194 4.32 21.40 -12.43
C ALA A 194 4.73 21.74 -10.99
N GLU A 195 3.93 22.51 -10.26
CA GLU A 195 4.15 22.81 -8.84
C GLU A 195 4.19 21.53 -7.98
N VAL A 196 3.27 20.59 -8.21
CA VAL A 196 3.23 19.32 -7.48
C VAL A 196 4.46 18.46 -7.78
N LEU A 197 4.91 18.44 -9.03
CA LEU A 197 6.13 17.72 -9.42
C LEU A 197 7.41 18.37 -8.86
N ALA A 198 7.41 19.70 -8.70
CA ALA A 198 8.53 20.44 -8.14
C ALA A 198 8.68 20.28 -6.62
N ALA A 199 7.60 19.94 -5.91
CA ALA A 199 7.65 19.70 -4.46
C ALA A 199 8.63 18.56 -4.13
N SER A 200 9.63 18.84 -3.32
CA SER A 200 10.72 17.91 -3.00
C SER A 200 10.49 17.14 -1.70
N THR A 201 9.64 17.66 -0.82
CA THR A 201 9.29 17.03 0.45
C THR A 201 7.77 16.88 0.62
N PHE A 202 7.36 15.95 1.48
CA PHE A 202 5.95 15.75 1.80
C PHE A 202 5.31 17.02 2.40
N THR A 203 6.06 17.72 3.28
CA THR A 203 5.62 18.99 3.88
C THR A 203 5.39 20.07 2.84
N GLU A 204 6.31 20.27 1.90
CA GLU A 204 6.15 21.24 0.80
C GLU A 204 4.90 20.93 -0.03
N LEU A 205 4.66 19.66 -0.34
CA LEU A 205 3.50 19.26 -1.15
C LEU A 205 2.17 19.55 -0.44
N VAL A 206 2.08 19.23 0.86
CA VAL A 206 0.82 19.35 1.61
C VAL A 206 0.58 20.79 2.07
N ASP A 207 1.59 21.51 2.56
CA ASP A 207 1.45 22.90 3.01
C ASP A 207 1.52 23.93 1.85
N GLY A 208 2.08 23.57 0.69
CA GLY A 208 2.19 24.46 -0.48
C GLY A 208 0.86 24.81 -1.16
N GLY A 209 -0.24 24.22 -0.71
CA GLY A 209 -1.61 24.55 -1.13
C GLY A 209 -1.98 24.14 -2.56
N ALA A 210 -1.05 23.56 -3.34
CA ALA A 210 -1.30 23.10 -4.71
C ALA A 210 -2.42 22.05 -4.77
N LEU A 211 -2.45 21.12 -3.81
CA LEU A 211 -3.50 20.11 -3.70
C LEU A 211 -4.89 20.72 -3.49
N ASP A 212 -5.00 21.77 -2.66
CA ASP A 212 -6.28 22.42 -2.37
C ASP A 212 -6.72 23.36 -3.50
N ARG A 213 -5.77 24.03 -4.17
CA ARG A 213 -6.03 24.75 -5.43
C ARG A 213 -6.57 23.79 -6.49
N PHE A 214 -5.95 22.62 -6.65
CA PHE A 214 -6.42 21.61 -7.61
C PHE A 214 -7.83 21.12 -7.28
N ARG A 215 -8.08 20.75 -6.02
CA ARG A 215 -9.42 20.33 -5.56
C ARG A 215 -10.47 21.41 -5.78
N SER A 216 -10.13 22.66 -5.47
CA SER A 216 -11.04 23.80 -5.66
C SER A 216 -11.32 24.08 -7.14
N LEU A 217 -10.31 23.95 -7.99
CA LEU A 217 -10.46 24.05 -9.44
C LEU A 217 -11.44 22.99 -9.94
N LYS A 218 -11.22 21.71 -9.60
CA LYS A 218 -12.10 20.60 -10.01
C LYS A 218 -13.57 20.79 -9.61
N ARG A 219 -13.83 21.23 -8.37
CA ARG A 219 -15.19 21.50 -7.91
C ARG A 219 -15.88 22.64 -8.68
N ARG A 220 -15.10 23.62 -9.14
CA ARG A 220 -15.61 24.78 -9.90
C ARG A 220 -15.87 24.48 -11.38
N LEU A 221 -15.27 23.42 -11.92
CA LEU A 221 -15.44 23.05 -13.34
C LEU A 221 -16.87 22.59 -13.65
N GLY A 222 -17.55 21.94 -12.71
CA GLY A 222 -18.90 21.40 -12.95
C GLY A 222 -18.93 20.52 -14.20
N GLU A 223 -19.79 20.84 -15.17
CA GLU A 223 -19.91 20.09 -16.43
C GLU A 223 -18.69 20.20 -17.35
N ALA A 224 -17.85 21.23 -17.21
CA ALA A 224 -16.66 21.41 -18.05
C ALA A 224 -15.63 20.28 -17.84
N ILE A 225 -15.72 19.52 -16.74
CA ILE A 225 -14.92 18.30 -16.54
C ILE A 225 -15.12 17.27 -17.66
N LEU A 226 -16.27 17.30 -18.34
CA LEU A 226 -16.62 16.39 -19.43
C LEU A 226 -16.15 16.89 -20.80
N ASP A 227 -15.46 18.04 -20.87
CA ASP A 227 -14.91 18.52 -22.13
C ASP A 227 -13.84 17.56 -22.66
N PRO A 228 -13.92 17.09 -23.92
CA PRO A 228 -12.98 16.11 -24.47
C PRO A 228 -11.51 16.55 -24.47
N ALA A 229 -11.23 17.85 -24.52
CA ALA A 229 -9.88 18.38 -24.49
C ALA A 229 -9.38 18.62 -23.05
N LEU A 230 -10.28 18.92 -22.09
CA LEU A 230 -9.92 19.14 -20.70
C LEU A 230 -9.79 17.84 -19.88
N LEU A 231 -10.69 16.88 -20.11
CA LEU A 231 -10.77 15.65 -19.31
C LEU A 231 -9.46 14.85 -19.28
N PRO A 232 -8.76 14.60 -20.41
CA PRO A 232 -7.51 13.86 -20.38
C PRO A 232 -6.44 14.55 -19.51
N VAL A 233 -6.38 15.89 -19.57
CA VAL A 233 -5.42 16.70 -18.80
C VAL A 233 -5.73 16.61 -17.30
N LEU A 234 -7.00 16.65 -16.91
CA LEU A 234 -7.42 16.54 -15.51
C LEU A 234 -7.13 15.17 -14.92
N VAL A 235 -7.38 14.11 -15.69
CA VAL A 235 -7.18 12.74 -15.24
C VAL A 235 -5.68 12.42 -15.12
N ASP A 236 -4.89 12.79 -16.13
CA ASP A 236 -3.43 12.69 -16.10
C ASP A 236 -2.84 13.45 -14.90
N THR A 237 -3.31 14.68 -14.66
CA THR A 237 -2.88 15.46 -13.49
C THR A 237 -3.32 14.82 -12.18
N THR A 238 -4.54 14.28 -12.08
CA THR A 238 -5.03 13.60 -10.88
C THR A 238 -4.17 12.37 -10.54
N ILE A 239 -3.80 11.57 -11.53
CA ILE A 239 -2.93 10.40 -11.32
C ILE A 239 -1.50 10.84 -10.98
N THR A 240 -0.97 11.87 -11.65
CA THR A 240 0.34 12.45 -11.34
C THR A 240 0.41 12.92 -9.90
N VAL A 241 -0.58 13.69 -9.46
CA VAL A 241 -0.71 14.16 -8.06
C VAL A 241 -0.76 12.98 -7.10
N LYS A 242 -1.56 11.95 -7.41
CA LYS A 242 -1.67 10.74 -6.59
C LYS A 242 -0.33 10.02 -6.45
N ASN A 243 0.39 9.82 -7.55
CA ASN A 243 1.67 9.13 -7.55
C ASN A 243 2.73 9.91 -6.78
N ARG A 244 2.83 11.23 -7.01
CA ARG A 244 3.80 12.08 -6.31
C ARG A 244 3.50 12.17 -4.83
N PHE A 245 2.23 12.25 -4.44
CA PHE A 245 1.82 12.19 -3.04
C PHE A 245 2.21 10.87 -2.39
N ARG A 246 1.99 9.73 -3.07
CA ARG A 246 2.36 8.41 -2.54
C ARG A 246 3.87 8.27 -2.38
N GLU A 247 4.64 8.66 -3.39
CA GLU A 247 6.11 8.63 -3.35
C GLU A 247 6.66 9.42 -2.17
N LEU A 248 6.25 10.69 -2.02
CA LEU A 248 6.69 11.51 -0.90
C LEU A 248 6.18 11.00 0.46
N LEU A 249 5.00 10.36 0.49
CA LEU A 249 4.48 9.75 1.70
C LEU A 249 5.30 8.53 2.11
N GLU A 250 5.68 7.65 1.19
CA GLU A 250 6.51 6.47 1.47
C GLU A 250 7.89 6.87 2.02
N GLU A 251 8.50 7.91 1.43
CA GLU A 251 9.73 8.52 1.94
C GLU A 251 9.54 9.12 3.34
N GLU A 252 8.45 9.86 3.56
CA GLU A 252 8.18 10.48 4.86
C GLU A 252 7.83 9.44 5.93
N GLU A 253 7.10 8.38 5.60
CA GLU A 253 6.79 7.29 6.54
C GLU A 253 8.06 6.60 7.05
N SER A 254 9.06 6.42 6.17
CA SER A 254 10.37 5.87 6.55
C SER A 254 11.07 6.77 7.57
N ARG A 255 11.09 8.09 7.33
CA ARG A 255 11.67 9.08 8.24
C ARG A 255 10.90 9.19 9.56
N LEU A 256 9.57 9.17 9.50
CA LEU A 256 8.71 9.23 10.68
C LEU A 256 8.90 8.02 11.59
N LEU A 257 9.16 6.83 11.03
CA LEU A 257 9.49 5.64 11.82
C LEU A 257 10.81 5.82 12.58
N GLU A 258 11.84 6.33 11.91
CA GLU A 258 13.14 6.63 12.55
C GLU A 258 12.99 7.67 13.66
N ASP A 259 12.31 8.79 13.38
CA ASP A 259 12.07 9.87 14.34
C ASP A 259 11.21 9.40 15.53
N THR A 260 10.22 8.54 15.29
CA THR A 260 9.37 7.93 16.33
C THR A 260 10.18 6.99 17.23
N ASN A 261 11.07 6.18 16.65
CA ASN A 261 11.96 5.32 17.44
C ASN A 261 12.90 6.15 18.31
N ARG A 262 13.45 7.23 17.75
CA ARG A 262 14.29 8.17 18.51
C ARG A 262 13.50 8.77 19.68
N VAL A 263 12.29 9.27 19.47
CA VAL A 263 11.45 9.80 20.57
C VAL A 263 11.11 8.74 21.63
N ARG A 264 10.88 7.48 21.25
CA ARG A 264 10.67 6.39 22.23
C ARG A 264 11.91 6.09 23.05
N GLU A 265 13.10 6.12 22.45
CA GLU A 265 14.36 6.02 23.19
C GLU A 265 14.51 7.20 24.17
N LEU A 266 14.09 8.40 23.77
CA LEU A 266 14.05 9.57 24.66
C LEU A 266 13.09 9.37 25.83
N GLU A 267 11.89 8.86 25.60
CA GLU A 267 10.94 8.53 26.68
C GLU A 267 11.54 7.54 27.67
N GLN A 268 12.30 6.54 27.19
CA GLN A 268 12.99 5.57 28.04
C GLN A 268 14.11 6.22 28.86
N GLN A 269 14.90 7.11 28.27
CA GLN A 269 15.96 7.86 28.95
C GLN A 269 15.40 8.84 29.99
N LEU A 270 14.32 9.55 29.67
CA LEU A 270 13.62 10.46 30.59
C LEU A 270 12.94 9.71 31.74
N SER A 271 12.48 8.48 31.51
CA SER A 271 11.98 7.60 32.57
C SER A 271 13.08 7.18 33.55
N ALA A 272 14.32 7.01 33.05
CA ALA A 272 15.50 6.73 33.88
C ALA A 272 16.04 7.99 34.59
N HIS A 273 15.79 9.19 34.03
CA HIS A 273 16.24 10.48 34.56
C HIS A 273 15.07 11.49 34.66
N PRO A 274 14.20 11.35 35.68
CA PRO A 274 13.00 12.19 35.83
C PRO A 274 13.29 13.69 35.98
N GLU A 275 14.51 14.05 36.38
CA GLU A 275 14.95 15.43 36.60
C GLU A 275 15.09 16.24 35.30
N LEU A 276 15.17 15.56 34.14
CA LEU A 276 15.27 16.19 32.82
C LEU A 276 13.90 16.49 32.18
N VAL A 277 12.80 16.07 32.83
CA VAL A 277 11.44 16.25 32.29
C VAL A 277 10.91 17.64 32.63
N THR A 278 10.99 18.56 31.67
CA THR A 278 10.32 19.86 31.78
C THR A 278 8.81 19.71 31.52
N PRO A 279 7.95 20.59 32.09
CA PRO A 279 6.51 20.56 31.82
C PRO A 279 6.18 20.75 30.34
N GLU A 280 6.97 21.54 29.62
CA GLU A 280 6.86 21.77 28.17
C GLU A 280 7.13 20.49 27.37
N LEU A 281 8.15 19.71 27.75
CA LEU A 281 8.48 18.44 27.11
C LEU A 281 7.38 17.39 27.35
N ARG A 282 6.77 17.37 28.54
CA ARG A 282 5.64 16.48 28.83
C ARG A 282 4.42 16.78 27.94
N GLU A 283 4.07 18.05 27.75
CA GLU A 283 2.96 18.46 26.88
C GLU A 283 3.21 18.06 25.40
N LEU A 284 4.46 18.17 24.94
CA LEU A 284 4.84 17.76 23.59
C LEU A 284 4.77 16.24 23.39
N LEU A 285 5.21 15.45 24.37
CA LEU A 285 5.07 13.99 24.34
C LEU A 285 3.60 13.55 24.33
N GLU A 286 2.73 14.19 25.13
CA GLU A 286 1.29 13.95 25.09
C GLU A 286 0.69 14.29 23.71
N THR A 287 1.13 15.42 23.11
CA THR A 287 0.70 15.82 21.77
C THR A 287 1.15 14.81 20.70
N PHE A 288 2.37 14.29 20.82
CA PHE A 288 2.91 13.24 19.96
C PHE A 288 2.09 11.95 20.08
N MET A 289 1.82 11.48 21.30
CA MET A 289 1.00 10.29 21.54
C MET A 289 -0.41 10.42 20.95
N ALA A 290 -1.04 11.58 21.12
CA ALA A 290 -2.34 11.87 20.52
C ALA A 290 -2.30 11.93 18.98
N ALA A 291 -1.22 12.43 18.40
CA ALA A 291 -1.01 12.41 16.94
C ALA A 291 -0.78 10.99 16.41
N SER A 292 0.04 10.18 17.10
CA SER A 292 0.31 8.78 16.75
C SER A 292 -0.98 7.95 16.81
N HIS A 293 -1.76 8.06 17.88
CA HIS A 293 -3.03 7.33 18.00
C HIS A 293 -4.03 7.69 16.90
N ARG A 294 -4.11 8.97 16.51
CA ARG A 294 -4.97 9.40 15.39
C ARG A 294 -4.49 8.82 14.07
N LEU A 295 -3.18 8.82 13.82
CA LEU A 295 -2.59 8.23 12.62
C LEU A 295 -2.88 6.73 12.54
N ASP A 296 -2.70 6.00 13.65
CA ASP A 296 -2.95 4.56 13.71
C ASP A 296 -4.43 4.23 13.52
N ALA A 297 -5.33 5.01 14.11
CA ALA A 297 -6.77 4.87 13.89
C ALA A 297 -7.14 5.12 12.41
N ALA A 298 -6.59 6.18 11.81
CA ALA A 298 -6.81 6.50 10.40
C ALA A 298 -6.26 5.41 9.46
N ARG A 299 -5.12 4.79 9.81
CA ARG A 299 -4.56 3.64 9.10
C ARG A 299 -5.48 2.42 9.16
N ARG A 300 -5.99 2.06 10.34
CA ARG A 300 -6.93 0.93 10.51
C ARG A 300 -8.22 1.10 9.71
N GLU A 301 -8.65 2.33 9.50
CA GLU A 301 -9.87 2.65 8.75
C GLU A 301 -9.64 2.84 7.23
N ASP A 302 -8.43 2.64 6.70
CA ASP A 302 -8.06 2.99 5.31
C ASP A 302 -8.40 4.47 4.96
N ASN A 303 -8.25 5.39 5.93
CA ASN A 303 -8.67 6.79 5.80
C ASN A 303 -7.55 7.75 6.21
N LEU A 304 -6.31 7.41 5.83
CA LEU A 304 -5.13 8.20 6.11
C LEU A 304 -5.19 9.56 5.39
N ARG A 305 -5.10 10.67 6.13
CA ARG A 305 -5.02 12.02 5.55
C ARG A 305 -3.60 12.55 5.66
N GLY A 306 -3.15 13.31 4.67
CA GLY A 306 -1.84 13.95 4.72
C GLY A 306 -1.68 14.92 5.90
N THR A 307 -2.77 15.51 6.39
CA THR A 307 -2.77 16.34 7.59
C THR A 307 -2.42 15.57 8.86
N ASP A 308 -2.75 14.28 8.93
CA ASP A 308 -2.47 13.44 10.11
C ASP A 308 -0.97 13.16 10.18
N VAL A 309 -0.36 12.84 9.03
CA VAL A 309 1.09 12.65 8.85
C VAL A 309 1.85 13.92 9.19
N LEU A 310 1.41 15.08 8.67
CA LEU A 310 2.02 16.38 9.02
C LEU A 310 1.89 16.71 10.51
N SER A 311 0.75 16.40 11.12
CA SER A 311 0.56 16.66 12.56
C SER A 311 1.56 15.86 13.38
N LEU A 312 1.81 14.60 13.02
CA LEU A 312 2.83 13.77 13.66
C LEU A 312 4.24 14.34 13.42
N ARG A 313 4.56 14.72 12.18
CA ARG A 313 5.86 15.30 11.83
C ARG A 313 6.19 16.55 12.65
N ARG A 314 5.23 17.46 12.77
CA ARG A 314 5.40 18.70 13.54
C ARG A 314 5.60 18.43 15.03
N ALA A 315 4.91 17.43 15.59
CA ALA A 315 5.11 17.03 16.97
C ALA A 315 6.52 16.45 17.20
N LEU A 316 6.96 15.55 16.31
CA LEU A 316 8.30 14.96 16.35
C LEU A 316 9.41 16.01 16.25
N ASN A 317 9.34 16.91 15.25
CA ASN A 317 10.35 17.96 15.08
C ASN A 317 10.48 18.84 16.35
N ARG A 318 9.36 19.22 16.99
CA ARG A 318 9.39 20.03 18.22
C ARG A 318 10.06 19.31 19.39
N ILE A 319 9.81 18.01 19.54
CA ILE A 319 10.43 17.19 20.60
C ILE A 319 11.94 17.08 20.36
N LEU A 320 12.34 16.77 19.12
CA LEU A 320 13.75 16.60 18.74
C LEU A 320 14.52 17.92 18.84
N GLU A 321 13.94 19.05 18.45
CA GLU A 321 14.56 20.38 18.57
C GLU A 321 14.89 20.75 20.03
N LEU A 322 13.97 20.52 20.96
CA LEU A 322 14.20 20.76 22.39
C LEU A 322 15.23 19.80 22.98
N PHE A 323 15.28 18.57 22.47
CA PHE A 323 16.25 17.58 22.92
C PHE A 323 17.68 17.87 22.44
N ASP A 324 17.85 18.21 21.17
CA ASP A 324 19.16 18.59 20.62
C ASP A 324 19.69 19.87 21.31
N ALA A 325 18.78 20.79 21.68
CA ALA A 325 19.12 21.97 22.48
C ALA A 325 19.55 21.64 23.92
N THR A 326 19.00 20.58 24.53
CA THR A 326 19.34 20.18 25.91
C THR A 326 20.56 19.27 26.00
N GLN A 327 20.93 18.55 24.93
CA GLN A 327 22.18 17.78 24.83
C GLN A 327 23.43 18.64 24.59
N SER A 328 23.27 19.94 24.33
CA SER A 328 24.38 20.89 24.16
C SER A 328 25.01 21.30 25.51
N PHE A 329 25.51 20.33 26.28
CA PHE A 329 26.43 20.54 27.40
C PHE A 329 27.81 19.97 27.05
N PRO A 330 28.92 20.69 27.28
CA PRO A 330 30.24 20.25 26.87
C PRO A 330 30.65 18.97 27.64
N PRO A 331 31.37 18.03 27.02
CA PRO A 331 31.77 16.80 27.69
C PRO A 331 32.67 17.13 28.90
N PRO A 332 32.46 16.47 30.06
CA PRO A 332 33.33 16.65 31.21
C PRO A 332 34.71 16.08 30.94
N PHE A 333 35.71 16.97 30.97
CA PHE A 333 37.14 16.76 31.19
C PHE A 333 37.63 15.31 31.12
N GLN A 334 38.11 14.89 29.94
CA GLN A 334 39.08 13.80 29.86
C GLN A 334 40.47 14.36 30.19
N LEU A 335 40.97 14.00 31.38
CA LEU A 335 42.37 14.16 31.75
C LEU A 335 43.23 13.28 30.83
N SER A 336 43.97 13.91 29.91
CA SER A 336 45.02 13.22 29.15
C SER A 336 46.16 12.83 30.10
N PRO A 337 46.60 11.56 30.16
CA PRO A 337 47.90 11.22 30.69
C PRO A 337 48.95 11.47 29.59
N THR A 338 49.82 12.43 29.87
CA THR A 338 51.11 12.64 29.22
C THR A 338 51.90 11.32 29.16
N ILE A 339 52.29 10.91 27.95
CA ILE A 339 53.39 9.96 27.74
C ILE A 339 54.37 10.64 26.77
N PRO A 340 55.69 10.65 27.06
CA PRO A 340 56.67 11.41 26.30
C PRO A 340 57.09 10.72 25.00
N GLU A 341 57.56 11.57 24.09
CA GLU A 341 58.20 11.26 22.82
C GLU A 341 59.28 10.18 22.93
N GLY A 342 59.25 9.25 21.98
CA GLY A 342 60.32 8.32 21.69
C GLY A 342 60.17 7.84 20.25
N GLU A 343 60.95 8.43 19.34
CA GLU A 343 61.24 7.84 18.02
C GLU A 343 61.87 6.44 18.21
N PRO A 344 61.68 5.53 17.25
CA PRO A 344 62.79 5.36 16.31
C PRO A 344 62.38 5.05 14.86
N GLU A 345 63.42 5.16 14.04
CA GLU A 345 63.56 5.03 12.60
C GLU A 345 63.13 3.67 11.97
N ALA A 346 62.74 3.80 10.70
CA ALA A 346 63.07 2.96 9.53
C ALA A 346 62.98 1.42 9.59
N SER A 347 62.13 0.85 8.71
CA SER A 347 62.62 0.09 7.54
C SER A 347 61.46 -0.27 6.60
N ALA A 348 61.72 -0.12 5.30
CA ALA A 348 60.88 -0.59 4.22
C ALA A 348 60.92 -2.13 4.08
N THR A 349 59.80 -2.73 3.70
CA THR A 349 59.73 -3.88 2.78
C THR A 349 58.33 -3.97 2.16
N ALA A 350 58.29 -3.99 0.84
CA ALA A 350 57.13 -4.41 0.08
C ALA A 350 56.99 -5.94 0.18
N THR A 351 55.82 -6.41 0.63
CA THR A 351 55.48 -7.84 0.57
C THR A 351 53.96 -7.98 0.36
N GLU A 352 53.63 -8.71 -0.73
CA GLU A 352 52.42 -9.43 -1.13
C GLU A 352 51.12 -9.33 -0.28
N PRO A 353 49.92 -9.41 -0.93
CA PRO A 353 48.63 -9.37 -0.25
C PRO A 353 48.46 -10.60 0.64
N SER A 354 48.82 -10.46 1.90
CA SER A 354 48.50 -11.42 2.95
C SER A 354 47.00 -11.36 3.20
N ARG A 355 46.34 -12.49 2.93
CA ARG A 355 44.93 -12.77 3.22
C ARG A 355 44.73 -12.54 4.72
N GLN A 356 44.15 -11.40 5.09
CA GLN A 356 43.80 -11.11 6.47
C GLN A 356 42.85 -12.21 6.97
N PRO A 357 43.03 -12.74 8.20
CA PRO A 357 42.05 -13.65 8.77
C PRO A 357 40.70 -12.92 8.84
N ALA A 358 39.70 -13.48 8.18
CA ALA A 358 38.35 -12.91 8.15
C ALA A 358 37.86 -12.70 9.58
N LEU A 359 37.37 -11.48 9.88
CA LEU A 359 36.70 -11.20 11.14
C LEU A 359 35.57 -12.23 11.35
N PRO A 360 35.28 -12.69 12.59
CA PRO A 360 34.15 -13.58 12.84
C PRO A 360 32.87 -13.01 12.24
N LEU A 361 32.05 -13.84 11.56
CA LEU A 361 30.85 -13.39 10.82
C LEU A 361 29.95 -12.46 11.66
N LEU A 362 29.78 -12.76 12.95
CA LEU A 362 28.98 -11.95 13.87
C LEU A 362 29.54 -10.55 14.13
N ALA A 363 30.84 -10.34 13.98
CA ALA A 363 31.48 -9.02 14.10
C ALA A 363 31.34 -8.18 12.82
N GLN A 364 30.99 -8.81 11.69
CA GLN A 364 30.74 -8.13 10.40
C GLN A 364 29.27 -7.76 10.22
N LEU A 365 28.37 -8.36 10.99
CA LEU A 365 26.94 -8.07 10.96
C LEU A 365 26.62 -6.88 11.88
N PRO A 366 25.68 -6.00 11.51
CA PRO A 366 25.18 -4.99 12.43
C PRO A 366 24.60 -5.67 13.67
N PRO A 367 24.84 -5.12 14.89
CA PRO A 367 24.35 -5.73 16.12
C PRO A 367 22.82 -5.76 16.10
N ASP A 368 22.25 -6.95 15.99
CA ASP A 368 20.81 -7.18 16.11
C ASP A 368 20.52 -7.82 17.48
N PRO A 369 20.08 -7.04 18.49
CA PRO A 369 19.84 -7.57 19.85
C PRO A 369 18.72 -8.62 19.89
N LEU A 370 17.88 -8.71 18.84
CA LEU A 370 16.79 -9.68 18.74
C LEU A 370 17.30 -11.03 18.20
N LEU A 371 18.22 -11.01 17.25
CA LEU A 371 18.65 -12.21 16.53
C LEU A 371 20.04 -12.72 16.92
N HIS A 372 20.87 -11.93 17.59
CA HIS A 372 22.27 -12.25 17.86
C HIS A 372 22.49 -13.63 18.48
N ASP A 373 21.73 -13.98 19.52
CA ASP A 373 21.85 -15.29 20.20
C ASP A 373 21.50 -16.45 19.26
N TYR A 374 20.50 -16.26 18.40
CA TYR A 374 20.02 -17.29 17.47
C TYR A 374 20.94 -17.45 16.26
N LEU A 375 21.51 -16.34 15.77
CA LEU A 375 22.56 -16.36 14.75
C LEU A 375 23.80 -17.09 15.28
N SER A 376 24.21 -16.79 16.52
CA SER A 376 25.32 -17.47 17.19
C SER A 376 25.06 -18.96 17.38
N LYS A 377 23.84 -19.33 17.79
CA LYS A 377 23.40 -20.73 17.93
C LYS A 377 23.49 -21.51 16.63
N ILE A 378 23.09 -20.89 15.51
CA ILE A 378 23.18 -21.51 14.17
C ILE A 378 24.64 -21.67 13.76
N ILE A 379 25.47 -20.62 13.90
CA ILE A 379 26.90 -20.68 13.55
C ILE A 379 27.61 -21.76 14.36
N PHE A 380 27.39 -21.80 15.68
CA PHE A 380 27.99 -22.81 16.55
C PHE A 380 27.55 -24.24 16.17
N ALA A 381 26.26 -24.44 15.84
CA ALA A 381 25.78 -25.74 15.40
C ALA A 381 26.36 -26.16 14.04
N LEU A 382 26.63 -25.19 13.15
CA LEU A 382 27.28 -25.43 11.85
C LEU A 382 28.76 -25.78 12.02
N GLU A 383 29.47 -25.10 12.91
CA GLU A 383 30.87 -25.43 13.27
C GLU A 383 30.98 -26.84 13.83
N LEU A 384 30.04 -27.24 14.70
CA LEU A 384 30.01 -28.57 15.30
C LEU A 384 29.65 -29.68 14.29
N ALA A 385 28.83 -29.37 13.29
CA ALA A 385 28.47 -30.29 12.22
C ALA A 385 29.63 -30.59 11.23
N GLY A 386 30.67 -29.74 11.24
CA GLY A 386 31.86 -29.87 10.40
C GLY A 386 31.73 -29.24 9.01
N ALA A 387 32.84 -28.72 8.50
CA ALA A 387 32.92 -28.07 7.18
C ALA A 387 32.90 -29.06 6.00
N ASP A 388 33.22 -30.34 6.25
CA ASP A 388 33.42 -31.35 5.20
C ASP A 388 32.12 -31.93 4.63
N ARG A 389 30.98 -31.73 5.30
CA ARG A 389 29.67 -32.27 4.88
C ARG A 389 29.01 -31.37 3.85
N SER A 390 28.37 -31.95 2.84
CA SER A 390 27.51 -31.18 1.92
C SER A 390 26.35 -30.52 2.68
N SER A 391 25.74 -29.48 2.12
CA SER A 391 24.64 -28.77 2.80
C SER A 391 23.39 -29.63 2.98
N GLU A 392 23.17 -30.62 2.11
CA GLU A 392 22.13 -31.63 2.26
C GLU A 392 22.42 -32.61 3.42
N GLU A 393 23.67 -33.03 3.57
CA GLU A 393 24.12 -33.90 4.67
C GLU A 393 24.18 -33.17 6.01
N ALA A 394 24.58 -31.89 6.00
CA ALA A 394 24.69 -31.06 7.18
C ALA A 394 23.33 -30.86 7.87
N VAL A 395 22.25 -30.67 7.12
CA VAL A 395 20.90 -30.53 7.68
C VAL A 395 20.46 -31.78 8.47
N GLN A 396 20.98 -32.97 8.13
CA GLN A 396 20.69 -34.22 8.83
C GLN A 396 21.61 -34.48 10.03
N ALA A 397 22.64 -33.66 10.24
CA ALA A 397 23.52 -33.74 11.38
C ALA A 397 22.72 -33.57 12.68
N LYS A 398 23.04 -34.34 13.73
CA LYS A 398 22.32 -34.34 15.01
C LYS A 398 22.26 -32.94 15.62
N GLU A 399 23.31 -32.16 15.40
CA GLU A 399 23.52 -30.80 15.86
C GLU A 399 22.54 -29.81 15.21
N LEU A 400 22.29 -29.97 13.90
CA LEU A 400 21.48 -29.06 13.07
C LEU A 400 20.03 -29.52 12.89
N ALA A 401 19.75 -30.81 13.04
CA ALA A 401 18.42 -31.40 12.91
C ALA A 401 17.41 -30.74 13.87
N THR A 402 17.87 -30.27 15.03
CA THR A 402 17.02 -29.57 16.02
C THR A 402 16.59 -28.18 15.55
N LEU A 403 17.40 -27.51 14.74
CA LEU A 403 17.15 -26.16 14.19
C LEU A 403 16.30 -26.22 12.91
N ARG A 404 16.20 -27.39 12.28
CA ARG A 404 15.43 -27.63 11.05
C ARG A 404 15.80 -26.64 9.94
N LEU A 405 17.09 -26.41 9.71
CA LEU A 405 17.56 -25.55 8.62
C LEU A 405 17.29 -26.22 7.26
N GLU A 406 17.13 -25.44 6.20
CA GLU A 406 17.16 -25.95 4.82
C GLU A 406 18.58 -25.91 4.24
N PRO A 407 18.90 -26.73 3.21
CA PRO A 407 20.22 -26.72 2.57
C PRO A 407 20.64 -25.32 2.11
N ALA A 408 19.73 -24.56 1.50
CA ALA A 408 20.01 -23.18 1.05
C ALA A 408 20.31 -22.21 2.20
N GLU A 409 19.74 -22.43 3.39
CA GLU A 409 20.04 -21.63 4.59
C GLU A 409 21.46 -21.97 5.10
N VAL A 410 21.82 -23.25 5.08
CA VAL A 410 23.16 -23.73 5.42
C VAL A 410 24.22 -23.18 4.45
N ASP A 411 23.94 -23.23 3.15
CA ASP A 411 24.80 -22.65 2.11
C ASP A 411 25.00 -21.16 2.31
N ALA A 412 23.93 -20.42 2.55
CA ALA A 412 23.99 -18.99 2.81
C ALA A 412 24.86 -18.66 4.04
N CYS A 413 24.68 -19.40 5.14
CA CYS A 413 25.48 -19.22 6.36
C CYS A 413 26.97 -19.51 6.13
N ARG A 414 27.28 -20.62 5.44
CA ARG A 414 28.67 -21.01 5.14
C ARG A 414 29.33 -20.01 4.20
N ALA A 415 28.61 -19.55 3.18
CA ALA A 415 29.12 -18.58 2.22
C ALA A 415 29.47 -17.24 2.90
N LEU A 416 28.63 -16.81 3.85
CA LEU A 416 28.87 -15.63 4.69
C LEU A 416 30.04 -15.84 5.67
N ALA A 417 30.10 -16.99 6.35
CA ALA A 417 31.16 -17.30 7.32
C ALA A 417 32.54 -17.43 6.67
N ALA A 418 32.59 -17.97 5.45
CA ALA A 418 33.81 -18.10 4.67
C ALA A 418 34.23 -16.79 3.97
N GLY A 419 33.45 -15.71 4.07
CA GLY A 419 33.72 -14.44 3.39
C GLY A 419 33.71 -14.56 1.86
N THR A 420 33.03 -15.57 1.31
CA THR A 420 32.98 -15.83 -0.14
C THR A 420 32.03 -14.88 -0.88
N VAL A 421 31.21 -14.15 -0.14
CA VAL A 421 30.21 -13.23 -0.67
C VAL A 421 30.34 -11.89 0.04
N ASP A 422 30.37 -10.80 -0.74
CA ASP A 422 30.38 -9.44 -0.21
C ASP A 422 28.99 -9.05 0.32
N LEU A 423 28.92 -8.59 1.58
CA LEU A 423 27.68 -8.12 2.22
C LEU A 423 27.07 -6.90 1.51
N GLY A 424 27.87 -6.08 0.82
CA GLY A 424 27.37 -4.97 0.00
C GLY A 424 26.72 -5.42 -1.31
N SER A 425 26.96 -6.66 -1.73
CA SER A 425 26.40 -7.22 -2.97
C SER A 425 24.97 -7.73 -2.77
N LEU A 426 24.20 -7.76 -3.87
CA LEU A 426 22.85 -8.34 -3.88
C LEU A 426 22.83 -9.80 -3.42
N VAL A 427 23.84 -10.59 -3.82
CA VAL A 427 23.98 -11.99 -3.42
C VAL A 427 24.24 -12.10 -1.91
N GLY A 428 25.06 -11.20 -1.36
CA GLY A 428 25.33 -11.12 0.08
C GLY A 428 24.09 -10.74 0.88
N GLN A 429 23.34 -9.74 0.41
CA GLN A 429 22.07 -9.34 1.02
C GLN A 429 21.02 -10.47 0.99
N ARG A 430 20.99 -11.28 -0.09
CA ARG A 430 20.13 -12.47 -0.17
C ARG A 430 20.54 -13.54 0.84
N HIS A 431 21.83 -13.85 0.93
CA HIS A 431 22.34 -14.83 1.90
C HIS A 431 22.08 -14.37 3.34
N LEU A 432 22.25 -13.07 3.59
CA LEU A 432 21.95 -12.47 4.88
C LEU A 432 20.46 -12.59 5.21
N LEU A 433 19.57 -12.35 4.26
CA LEU A 433 18.13 -12.54 4.44
C LEU A 433 17.79 -13.99 4.81
N LEU A 434 18.34 -14.97 4.09
CA LEU A 434 18.11 -16.40 4.39
C LEU A 434 18.60 -16.76 5.79
N PHE A 435 19.78 -16.27 6.18
CA PHE A 435 20.36 -16.53 7.50
C PHE A 435 19.54 -15.89 8.64
N GLN A 436 19.19 -14.61 8.51
CA GLN A 436 18.34 -13.91 9.48
C GLN A 436 16.96 -14.56 9.59
N ALA A 437 16.40 -15.05 8.48
CA ALA A 437 15.07 -15.66 8.45
C ALA A 437 15.07 -16.99 9.19
N ALA A 438 16.13 -17.79 9.01
CA ALA A 438 16.33 -19.02 9.74
C ALA A 438 16.46 -18.77 11.25
N ALA A 439 17.24 -17.75 11.66
CA ALA A 439 17.39 -17.37 13.06
C ALA A 439 16.05 -16.93 13.68
N LEU A 440 15.31 -16.05 12.99
CA LEU A 440 14.01 -15.59 13.47
C LEU A 440 12.99 -16.72 13.56
N ARG A 441 12.98 -17.65 12.59
CA ARG A 441 12.12 -18.84 12.62
C ARG A 441 12.41 -19.70 13.85
N VAL A 442 13.69 -19.99 14.13
CA VAL A 442 14.09 -20.78 15.32
C VAL A 442 13.63 -20.07 16.59
N ARG A 443 13.80 -18.75 16.68
CA ARG A 443 13.32 -17.95 17.81
C ARG A 443 11.80 -18.06 17.99
N MET A 444 11.02 -17.84 16.93
CA MET A 444 9.55 -17.91 17.01
C MET A 444 9.05 -19.31 17.40
N ASP A 445 9.69 -20.37 16.90
CA ASP A 445 9.34 -21.76 17.27
C ASP A 445 9.64 -22.06 18.75
N GLU A 446 10.66 -21.41 19.34
CA GLU A 446 10.98 -21.54 20.77
C GLU A 446 10.06 -20.69 21.64
N GLU A 447 9.79 -19.45 21.25
CA GLU A 447 8.83 -18.56 21.93
C GLU A 447 7.44 -19.19 21.99
N ALA A 448 6.97 -19.79 20.89
CA ALA A 448 5.68 -20.48 20.84
C ALA A 448 5.61 -21.63 21.87
N LYS A 449 6.69 -22.44 21.98
CA LYS A 449 6.77 -23.53 22.97
C LYS A 449 6.84 -23.01 24.40
N GLU A 450 7.56 -21.91 24.61
CA GLU A 450 7.72 -21.32 25.94
C GLU A 450 6.43 -20.66 26.43
N ILE A 451 5.69 -19.98 25.55
CA ILE A 451 4.36 -19.44 25.87
C ILE A 451 3.42 -20.56 26.34
N ASP A 452 3.34 -21.66 25.60
CA ASP A 452 2.49 -22.79 25.98
C ASP A 452 2.94 -23.44 27.29
N ARG A 453 4.26 -23.51 27.54
CA ARG A 453 4.84 -24.05 28.77
C ARG A 453 4.53 -23.17 29.99
N LEU A 454 4.72 -21.85 29.87
CA LEU A 454 4.51 -20.88 30.95
C LEU A 454 3.03 -20.72 31.28
N GLN A 455 2.17 -20.76 30.26
CA GLN A 455 0.72 -20.75 30.45
C GLN A 455 0.25 -21.94 31.29
N ARG A 456 0.72 -23.17 30.96
CA ARG A 456 0.37 -24.37 31.74
C ARG A 456 0.82 -24.32 33.19
N ARG A 457 1.84 -23.50 33.49
CA ARG A 457 2.42 -23.32 34.82
C ARG A 457 1.88 -22.09 35.57
N GLY A 458 1.05 -21.27 34.92
CA GLY A 458 0.54 -20.02 35.51
C GLY A 458 1.66 -19.05 35.92
N SER A 459 2.74 -18.96 35.13
CA SER A 459 3.91 -18.15 35.50
C SER A 459 3.71 -16.67 35.17
N GLU A 460 4.13 -15.79 36.08
CA GLU A 460 4.15 -14.33 35.88
C GLU A 460 5.07 -13.88 34.72
N LYS A 461 6.07 -14.70 34.35
CA LYS A 461 6.99 -14.45 33.23
C LYS A 461 6.32 -14.55 31.85
N LEU A 462 5.07 -14.99 31.79
CA LEU A 462 4.33 -15.11 30.54
C LEU A 462 4.20 -13.76 29.82
N ALA A 463 3.97 -12.67 30.56
CA ALA A 463 3.83 -11.34 29.99
C ALA A 463 5.11 -10.89 29.24
N GLU A 464 6.28 -11.10 29.85
CA GLU A 464 7.58 -10.79 29.24
C GLU A 464 7.85 -11.59 27.96
N VAL A 465 7.37 -12.84 27.90
CA VAL A 465 7.53 -13.67 26.69
C VAL A 465 6.56 -13.23 25.59
N LEU A 466 5.34 -12.83 25.95
CA LEU A 466 4.38 -12.26 24.98
C LEU A 466 4.89 -10.95 24.37
N GLU A 467 5.50 -10.08 25.17
CA GLU A 467 6.10 -8.85 24.67
C GLU A 467 7.25 -9.13 23.69
N ARG A 468 8.16 -10.06 24.04
CA ARG A 468 9.23 -10.50 23.14
C ARG A 468 8.71 -11.15 21.86
N ALA A 469 7.63 -11.92 21.96
CA ALA A 469 6.96 -12.51 20.81
C ALA A 469 6.32 -11.44 19.89
N THR A 470 5.84 -10.32 20.45
CA THR A 470 5.35 -9.19 19.66
C THR A 470 6.47 -8.62 18.78
N GLN A 471 7.68 -8.44 19.33
CA GLN A 471 8.85 -7.98 18.58
C GLN A 471 9.24 -8.96 17.47
N SER A 472 9.21 -10.27 17.75
CA SER A 472 9.49 -11.32 16.76
C SER A 472 8.46 -11.30 15.61
N LEU A 473 7.17 -11.10 15.92
CA LEU A 473 6.09 -11.01 14.92
C LEU A 473 6.24 -9.76 14.03
N GLN A 474 6.61 -8.61 14.61
CA GLN A 474 6.89 -7.39 13.84
C GLN A 474 8.07 -7.60 12.88
N ARG A 475 9.18 -8.17 13.40
CA ARG A 475 10.35 -8.47 12.57
C ARG A 475 10.02 -9.44 11.44
N ALA A 476 9.20 -10.45 11.70
CA ALA A 476 8.81 -11.41 10.67
C ALA A 476 8.01 -10.77 9.53
N SER A 477 7.18 -9.76 9.83
CA SER A 477 6.45 -8.98 8.80
C SER A 477 7.40 -8.12 7.95
N GLU A 478 8.43 -7.53 8.54
CA GLU A 478 9.49 -6.83 7.79
C GLU A 478 10.26 -7.79 6.87
N MET A 479 10.62 -8.96 7.40
CA MET A 479 11.35 -9.97 6.63
C MET A 479 10.52 -10.53 5.48
N ASP A 480 9.20 -10.70 5.65
CA ASP A 480 8.32 -11.12 4.56
C ASP A 480 8.33 -10.13 3.39
N ARG A 481 8.31 -8.82 3.68
CA ARG A 481 8.44 -7.77 2.66
C ARG A 481 9.77 -7.86 1.91
N ARG A 482 10.88 -8.12 2.63
CA ARG A 482 12.19 -8.33 2.01
C ARG A 482 12.22 -9.58 1.12
N PHE A 483 11.58 -10.67 1.54
CA PHE A 483 11.46 -11.86 0.70
C PHE A 483 10.68 -11.58 -0.59
N LEU A 484 9.56 -10.86 -0.51
CA LEU A 484 8.78 -10.47 -1.68
C LEU A 484 9.62 -9.66 -2.67
N TRP A 485 10.37 -8.67 -2.17
CA TRP A 485 11.27 -7.88 -3.01
C TRP A 485 12.32 -8.73 -3.72
N PHE A 486 12.99 -9.65 -3.02
CA PHE A 486 13.99 -10.54 -3.64
C PHE A 486 13.40 -11.54 -4.63
N ILE A 487 12.16 -11.97 -4.41
CA ILE A 487 11.43 -12.84 -5.34
C ILE A 487 11.09 -12.07 -6.61
N GLU A 488 10.61 -10.82 -6.48
CA GLU A 488 10.29 -9.95 -7.61
C GLU A 488 11.54 -9.58 -8.41
N ASP A 489 12.66 -9.26 -7.74
CA ASP A 489 13.95 -8.99 -8.39
C ASP A 489 14.49 -10.24 -9.12
N ALA A 490 14.40 -11.43 -8.53
CA ALA A 490 14.79 -12.68 -9.18
C ALA A 490 13.90 -13.01 -10.41
N LEU A 491 12.59 -12.76 -10.32
CA LEU A 491 11.66 -12.90 -11.45
C LEU A 491 11.98 -11.90 -12.57
N TYR A 492 12.32 -10.66 -12.22
CA TYR A 492 12.71 -9.62 -13.17
C TYR A 492 14.00 -9.96 -13.93
N ARG A 493 15.01 -10.50 -13.23
CA ARG A 493 16.30 -10.91 -13.83
C ARG A 493 16.23 -12.24 -14.57
N GLY A 494 15.16 -13.02 -14.39
CA GLY A 494 15.06 -14.37 -14.93
C GLY A 494 15.90 -15.41 -14.18
N ASP A 495 16.30 -15.12 -12.93
CA ASP A 495 17.13 -15.98 -12.08
C ASP A 495 16.27 -17.08 -11.43
N THR A 496 15.74 -17.99 -12.24
CA THR A 496 14.76 -19.01 -11.80
C THR A 496 15.30 -19.98 -10.75
N ASP A 497 16.60 -20.23 -10.75
CA ASP A 497 17.28 -21.15 -9.81
C ASP A 497 17.23 -20.65 -8.36
N GLN A 498 17.03 -19.34 -8.17
CA GLN A 498 17.00 -18.70 -6.85
C GLN A 498 15.58 -18.59 -6.27
N LEU A 499 14.56 -18.80 -7.11
CA LEU A 499 13.16 -18.66 -6.70
C LEU A 499 12.74 -19.75 -5.72
N GLU A 500 13.10 -21.02 -5.98
CA GLU A 500 12.70 -22.12 -5.10
C GLU A 500 13.26 -21.95 -3.66
N PRO A 501 14.57 -21.67 -3.45
CA PRO A 501 15.10 -21.38 -2.13
C PRO A 501 14.39 -20.23 -1.42
N LEU A 502 14.13 -19.12 -2.14
CA LEU A 502 13.46 -17.94 -1.59
C LEU A 502 12.02 -18.24 -1.16
N TYR A 503 11.23 -18.89 -2.01
CA TYR A 503 9.85 -19.29 -1.68
C TYR A 503 9.81 -20.28 -0.51
N ARG A 504 10.72 -21.27 -0.48
CA ARG A 504 10.75 -22.27 0.60
C ARG A 504 11.10 -21.64 1.94
N SER A 505 12.15 -20.84 2.03
CA SER A 505 12.50 -20.14 3.28
C SER A 505 11.41 -19.14 3.70
N ARG A 506 10.81 -18.41 2.76
CA ARG A 506 9.66 -17.54 3.04
C ARG A 506 8.47 -18.30 3.62
N PHE A 507 8.05 -19.41 3.01
CA PHE A 507 6.91 -20.19 3.52
C PHE A 507 7.17 -20.80 4.90
N ARG A 508 8.41 -21.19 5.19
CA ARG A 508 8.80 -21.66 6.52
C ARG A 508 8.75 -20.56 7.56
N LEU A 509 9.21 -19.36 7.20
CA LEU A 509 9.09 -18.17 8.06
C LEU A 509 7.61 -17.88 8.35
N LEU A 510 6.77 -17.82 7.31
CA LEU A 510 5.33 -17.58 7.44
C LEU A 510 4.61 -18.65 8.26
N ARG A 511 5.04 -19.91 8.16
CA ARG A 511 4.52 -20.99 9.01
C ARG A 511 4.83 -20.72 10.48
N ALA A 512 6.07 -20.41 10.83
CA ALA A 512 6.44 -20.12 12.22
C ALA A 512 5.77 -18.85 12.74
N TYR A 513 5.69 -17.81 11.90
CA TYR A 513 4.94 -16.59 12.17
C TYR A 513 3.47 -16.88 12.50
N SER A 514 2.76 -17.62 11.64
CA SER A 514 1.34 -17.94 11.85
C SER A 514 1.13 -18.78 13.11
N GLY A 515 2.03 -19.73 13.39
CA GLY A 515 2.00 -20.55 14.61
C GLY A 515 2.17 -19.70 15.87
N LEU A 516 3.18 -18.83 15.90
CA LEU A 516 3.41 -17.93 17.03
C LEU A 516 2.25 -16.94 17.20
N TRP A 517 1.75 -16.36 16.11
CA TRP A 517 0.65 -15.38 16.15
C TRP A 517 -0.62 -15.98 16.75
N LEU A 518 -1.00 -17.19 16.34
CA LEU A 518 -2.18 -17.88 16.88
C LEU A 518 -2.06 -18.12 18.39
N ILE A 519 -0.90 -18.60 18.84
CA ILE A 519 -0.64 -18.86 20.25
C ILE A 519 -0.61 -17.53 21.02
N HIS A 520 0.12 -16.54 20.53
CA HIS A 520 0.24 -15.22 21.14
C HIS A 520 -1.12 -14.55 21.37
N ASN A 521 -1.96 -14.48 20.34
CA ASN A 521 -3.29 -13.88 20.43
C ASN A 521 -4.22 -14.65 21.37
N ALA A 522 -4.17 -15.99 21.34
CA ALA A 522 -4.99 -16.82 22.22
C ALA A 522 -4.62 -16.66 23.71
N ARG A 523 -3.42 -16.14 24.02
CA ARG A 523 -2.93 -15.95 25.39
C ARG A 523 -2.94 -14.48 25.85
N GLY A 524 -3.64 -13.60 25.13
CA GLY A 524 -3.80 -12.20 25.52
C GLY A 524 -2.61 -11.31 25.16
N GLY A 525 -1.73 -11.76 24.27
CA GLY A 525 -0.70 -10.90 23.68
C GLY A 525 -1.33 -9.82 22.79
N ILE A 526 -0.74 -8.63 22.79
CA ILE A 526 -1.20 -7.50 21.97
C ILE A 526 -0.64 -7.67 20.57
N SER A 527 -1.48 -8.07 19.61
CA SER A 527 -1.05 -8.22 18.23
C SER A 527 -0.51 -6.88 17.69
N PRO A 528 0.56 -6.88 16.88
CA PRO A 528 1.05 -5.67 16.23
C PRO A 528 0.16 -5.20 15.05
N PHE A 529 -1.05 -5.76 14.89
CA PHE A 529 -2.02 -5.47 13.83
C PHE A 529 -3.32 -4.90 14.39
#